data_AF-A0A850QQA5-F1
#
_entry.id   AF-A0A850QQA5-F1
#
_cell.length_a   1.000
_cell.length_b   1.000
_cell.length_c   1.000
_cell.angle_alpha   90.00
_cell.angle_beta   90.00
_cell.angle_gamma   90.00
#
_symmetry.space_group_name_H-M   'P 1'
#
loop_
_entity.id
_entity.type
_entity.pdbx_description
1 polymer ?
#
loop_
_entity_poly.entity_id
_entity_poly.type
_entity_poly.pdbx_seq_one_letter_code
_entity_poly.pdbx_strand_id
1 'polypeptide(L)'
;MHITKVSLQNFGPFADSNFQFSGNKINIVTGNNASGKTQLCGAIIAAIVGRSAIHIAEQGIGPSLASATLVSGTSEEETILRVSNDSRIEVTHTPSPLAINVLAAINDFNSPLFLITKDLHTRRLAKFDLRSDTQHLPDNIKSHELWSNLRNIVLANPNMGSGGEQMIAALLRELVVRKKSGLALPLLIDEFELSRDDGVRDFTMEILTEIAKLSQVILFSHQKDLLPQQINRIELFRPDHHIRSLAGYNYQLFSPRNIVRTRSDPLKLIKGAKFPYHENRGCELKEVKGSNPLSSIKALVDQYAVAFLNAGVPQKGSIFWGVRDEDRRIVGVTLTESECEGRP
;
A
#
# COMPACT_ATOMS: atom_id res chain seq x y z
N MET A 1 -16.42 5.52 0.76
CA MET A 1 -16.13 4.08 0.91
C MET A 1 -15.61 3.83 2.31
N HIS A 2 -15.95 2.71 2.93
CA HIS A 2 -15.46 2.30 4.26
C HIS A 2 -15.36 0.78 4.36
N ILE A 3 -14.51 0.29 5.27
CA ILE A 3 -14.38 -1.12 5.62
C ILE A 3 -15.33 -1.40 6.77
N THR A 4 -16.19 -2.41 6.65
CA THR A 4 -17.14 -2.79 7.71
C THR A 4 -16.68 -4.04 8.46
N LYS A 5 -16.06 -4.99 7.75
CA LYS A 5 -15.68 -6.27 8.32
C LYS A 5 -14.31 -6.73 7.81
N VAL A 6 -13.55 -7.38 8.68
CA VAL A 6 -12.35 -8.15 8.31
C VAL A 6 -12.45 -9.53 8.95
N SER A 7 -12.30 -10.58 8.14
CA SER A 7 -12.36 -11.98 8.61
C SER A 7 -11.03 -12.67 8.30
N LEU A 8 -10.43 -13.29 9.30
CA LEU A 8 -9.13 -13.94 9.21
C LEU A 8 -9.23 -15.40 9.64
N GLN A 9 -8.66 -16.29 8.85
CA GLN A 9 -8.49 -17.70 9.20
C GLN A 9 -7.05 -18.11 8.94
N ASN A 10 -6.37 -18.67 9.94
CA ASN A 10 -4.95 -19.01 9.92
C ASN A 10 -4.13 -17.94 9.18
N PHE A 11 -4.22 -16.67 9.58
CA PHE A 11 -3.49 -15.57 8.95
C PHE A 11 -2.69 -14.81 10.00
N GLY A 12 -1.37 -14.72 9.81
CA GLY A 12 -0.46 -14.17 10.82
C GLY A 12 -0.65 -14.92 12.15
N PRO A 13 -0.98 -14.23 13.25
CA PRO A 13 -1.20 -14.89 14.54
C PRO A 13 -2.68 -15.22 14.81
N PHE A 14 -3.57 -15.09 13.83
CA PHE A 14 -5.01 -15.32 14.01
C PHE A 14 -5.41 -16.69 13.44
N ALA A 15 -5.89 -17.60 14.29
CA ALA A 15 -6.44 -18.89 13.85
C ALA A 15 -7.84 -18.71 13.22
N ASP A 16 -8.72 -18.00 13.90
CA ASP A 16 -10.05 -17.61 13.40
C ASP A 16 -10.49 -16.35 14.15
N SER A 17 -10.65 -15.24 13.43
CA SER A 17 -11.01 -13.96 14.00
C SER A 17 -11.89 -13.16 13.05
N ASN A 18 -12.89 -12.49 13.61
CA ASN A 18 -13.77 -11.56 12.88
C ASN A 18 -13.73 -10.19 13.58
N PHE A 19 -13.50 -9.13 12.81
CA PHE A 19 -13.41 -7.77 13.31
C PHE A 19 -14.45 -6.89 12.63
N GLN A 20 -15.17 -6.09 13.42
CA GLN A 20 -16.22 -5.20 12.94
C GLN A 20 -15.78 -3.74 13.10
N PHE A 21 -15.92 -2.97 12.03
CA PHE A 21 -15.54 -1.58 11.96
C PHE A 21 -16.76 -0.70 11.68
N SER A 22 -16.80 0.45 12.33
CA SER A 22 -17.82 1.46 12.09
C SER A 22 -17.44 2.31 10.88
N GLY A 23 -18.36 2.46 9.93
CA GLY A 23 -18.19 3.35 8.78
C GLY A 23 -18.17 4.83 9.17
N ASN A 24 -17.46 5.66 8.38
CA ASN A 24 -17.41 7.12 8.47
C ASN A 24 -17.15 7.69 9.89
N LYS A 25 -16.33 6.99 10.67
CA LYS A 25 -15.88 7.39 12.01
C LYS A 25 -14.44 6.95 12.22
N ILE A 26 -13.86 7.37 13.35
CA ILE A 26 -12.59 6.83 13.84
C ILE A 26 -12.85 5.45 14.44
N ASN A 27 -12.00 4.49 14.09
CA ASN A 27 -11.92 3.16 14.68
C ASN A 27 -10.53 3.01 15.27
N ILE A 28 -10.44 2.40 16.46
CA ILE A 28 -9.17 2.22 17.16
C ILE A 28 -8.97 0.75 17.46
N VAL A 29 -7.98 0.15 16.81
CA VAL A 29 -7.48 -1.18 17.12
C VAL A 29 -6.36 -1.04 18.15
N THR A 30 -6.60 -1.55 19.35
CA THR A 30 -5.64 -1.49 20.46
C THR A 30 -5.17 -2.87 20.88
N GLY A 31 -3.94 -2.99 21.37
CA GLY A 31 -3.42 -4.25 21.88
C GLY A 31 -1.96 -4.14 22.28
N ASN A 32 -1.48 -5.09 23.08
CA ASN A 32 -0.08 -5.14 23.50
C ASN A 32 0.85 -5.34 22.30
N ASN A 33 2.15 -5.13 22.49
CA ASN A 33 3.13 -5.54 21.48
C ASN A 33 2.97 -7.03 21.16
N ALA A 34 3.15 -7.38 19.88
CA ALA A 34 2.91 -8.70 19.31
C ALA A 34 1.45 -9.21 19.36
N SER A 35 0.45 -8.36 19.63
CA SER A 35 -0.97 -8.77 19.61
C SER A 35 -1.57 -8.97 18.21
N GLY A 36 -0.76 -8.88 17.14
CA GLY A 36 -1.25 -9.00 15.76
C GLY A 36 -1.81 -7.73 15.12
N LYS A 37 -1.66 -6.53 15.73
CA LYS A 37 -2.15 -5.25 15.14
C LYS A 37 -1.71 -5.04 13.69
N THR A 38 -0.41 -5.07 13.43
CA THR A 38 0.11 -4.92 12.06
C THR A 38 -0.30 -6.06 11.15
N GLN A 39 -0.56 -7.26 11.68
CA GLN A 39 -1.06 -8.39 10.88
C GLN A 39 -2.52 -8.17 10.50
N LEU A 40 -3.35 -7.57 11.36
CA LEU A 40 -4.71 -7.16 11.02
C LEU A 40 -4.73 -6.02 9.99
N CYS A 41 -3.94 -4.97 10.21
CA CYS A 41 -3.76 -3.89 9.22
C CYS A 41 -3.30 -4.46 7.88
N GLY A 42 -2.29 -5.31 7.94
CA GLY A 42 -1.72 -6.04 6.83
C GLY A 42 -2.69 -6.96 6.10
N ALA A 43 -3.62 -7.59 6.81
CA ALA A 43 -4.62 -8.46 6.22
C ALA A 43 -5.63 -7.67 5.36
N ILE A 44 -6.02 -6.45 5.78
CA ILE A 44 -6.84 -5.55 4.95
C ILE A 44 -6.11 -5.25 3.64
N ILE A 45 -4.84 -4.88 3.74
CA ILE A 45 -3.99 -4.58 2.58
C ILE A 45 -3.84 -5.84 1.71
N ALA A 46 -3.62 -7.00 2.31
CA ALA A 46 -3.46 -8.27 1.60
C ALA A 46 -4.73 -8.70 0.86
N ALA A 47 -5.89 -8.51 1.47
CA ALA A 47 -7.17 -8.79 0.82
C ALA A 47 -7.43 -7.88 -0.39
N ILE A 48 -6.84 -6.67 -0.43
CA ILE A 48 -6.99 -5.71 -1.55
C ILE A 48 -5.88 -5.88 -2.61
N VAL A 49 -4.61 -5.97 -2.18
CA VAL A 49 -3.41 -6.02 -3.04
C VAL A 49 -3.11 -7.44 -3.54
N GLY A 50 -3.56 -8.45 -2.81
CA GLY A 50 -3.33 -9.84 -3.15
C GLY A 50 -1.92 -10.33 -2.84
N ARG A 51 -1.40 -11.23 -3.68
CA ARG A 51 -0.19 -12.04 -3.40
C ARG A 51 1.08 -11.22 -3.10
N SER A 52 1.19 -9.97 -3.54
CA SER A 52 2.36 -9.12 -3.25
C SER A 52 2.45 -8.71 -1.79
N ALA A 53 1.32 -8.65 -1.09
CA ALA A 53 1.21 -8.18 0.29
C ALA A 53 1.35 -9.29 1.34
N ILE A 54 1.62 -10.54 0.93
CA ILE A 54 1.79 -11.66 1.86
C ILE A 54 3.18 -12.28 1.79
N HIS A 55 3.59 -12.81 2.93
CA HIS A 55 4.65 -13.81 3.05
C HIS A 55 3.99 -15.18 3.27
N ILE A 56 4.63 -16.21 2.74
CA ILE A 56 4.20 -17.60 2.89
C ILE A 56 5.24 -18.33 3.73
N ALA A 57 4.79 -18.97 4.81
CA ALA A 57 5.61 -19.79 5.68
C ALA A 57 5.47 -21.27 5.28
N GLU A 58 6.53 -21.90 4.79
CA GLU A 58 6.50 -23.28 4.25
C GLU A 58 5.97 -24.34 5.24
N GLN A 59 6.10 -24.10 6.54
CA GLN A 59 5.61 -25.00 7.61
C GLN A 59 4.39 -24.44 8.36
N GLY A 60 3.73 -23.43 7.80
CA GLY A 60 2.59 -22.80 8.45
C GLY A 60 1.28 -23.61 8.27
N ILE A 61 0.38 -23.42 9.22
CA ILE A 61 -0.96 -24.02 9.24
C ILE A 61 -1.81 -23.33 8.18
N GLY A 62 -2.33 -24.10 7.22
CA GLY A 62 -3.25 -23.65 6.19
C GLY A 62 -4.56 -24.45 6.19
N PRO A 63 -5.55 -24.07 5.36
CA PRO A 63 -5.53 -22.91 4.48
C PRO A 63 -5.59 -21.59 5.25
N SER A 64 -5.01 -20.54 4.67
CA SER A 64 -5.10 -19.17 5.18
C SER A 64 -6.10 -18.36 4.39
N LEU A 65 -6.86 -17.51 5.07
CA LEU A 65 -7.82 -16.60 4.47
C LEU A 65 -7.71 -15.21 5.12
N ALA A 66 -7.72 -14.18 4.29
CA ALA A 66 -7.96 -12.81 4.69
C ALA A 66 -9.05 -12.24 3.78
N SER A 67 -10.16 -11.82 4.37
CA SER A 67 -11.21 -11.10 3.67
C SER A 67 -11.47 -9.73 4.29
N ALA A 68 -11.83 -8.78 3.44
CA ALA A 68 -12.25 -7.44 3.84
C ALA A 68 -13.54 -7.06 3.09
N THR A 69 -14.54 -6.59 3.83
CA THR A 69 -15.80 -6.09 3.27
C THR A 69 -15.73 -4.58 3.10
N LEU A 70 -15.88 -4.12 1.87
CA LEU A 70 -15.86 -2.72 1.45
C LEU A 70 -17.27 -2.26 1.12
N VAL A 71 -17.66 -1.11 1.64
CA VAL A 71 -18.97 -0.50 1.40
C VAL A 71 -18.80 0.90 0.81
N SER A 72 -19.53 1.21 -0.25
CA SER A 72 -19.57 2.56 -0.84
C SER A 72 -20.97 2.85 -1.39
N GLY A 73 -21.67 3.82 -0.78
CA GLY A 73 -23.07 4.10 -1.12
C GLY A 73 -23.94 2.89 -0.80
N THR A 74 -24.63 2.35 -1.80
CA THR A 74 -25.46 1.13 -1.70
C THR A 74 -24.70 -0.14 -2.04
N SER A 75 -23.45 -0.05 -2.51
CA SER A 75 -22.65 -1.20 -2.90
C SER A 75 -21.89 -1.74 -1.70
N GLU A 76 -22.00 -3.04 -1.47
CA GLU A 76 -21.22 -3.81 -0.49
C GLU A 76 -20.54 -4.96 -1.22
N GLU A 77 -19.23 -5.07 -1.08
CA GLU A 77 -18.40 -6.04 -1.79
C GLU A 77 -17.37 -6.65 -0.85
N GLU A 78 -17.14 -7.96 -0.98
CA GLU A 78 -16.08 -8.65 -0.27
C GLU A 78 -14.90 -8.93 -1.20
N THR A 79 -13.70 -8.58 -0.73
CA THR A 79 -12.45 -8.96 -1.40
C THR A 79 -11.76 -10.04 -0.58
N ILE A 80 -11.34 -11.12 -1.23
CA ILE A 80 -10.86 -12.33 -0.57
C ILE A 80 -9.48 -12.71 -1.11
N LEU A 81 -8.54 -12.92 -0.19
CA LEU A 81 -7.28 -13.59 -0.43
C LEU A 81 -7.30 -14.95 0.27
N ARG A 82 -7.04 -16.01 -0.49
CA ARG A 82 -6.92 -17.38 0.02
C ARG A 82 -5.57 -17.98 -0.36
N VAL A 83 -4.95 -18.66 0.59
CA VAL A 83 -3.74 -19.47 0.40
C VAL A 83 -4.07 -20.91 0.76
N SER A 84 -4.09 -21.81 -0.22
CA SER A 84 -4.37 -23.23 -0.01
C SER A 84 -3.08 -24.02 0.20
N ASN A 85 -3.21 -25.13 0.93
CA ASN A 85 -2.11 -26.05 1.25
C ASN A 85 -2.28 -27.36 0.45
N ASP A 86 -2.47 -27.23 -0.87
CA ASP A 86 -2.55 -28.39 -1.77
C ASP A 86 -1.14 -28.95 -2.03
N SER A 87 -0.99 -29.89 -2.97
CA SER A 87 0.31 -30.44 -3.41
C SER A 87 1.37 -29.36 -3.74
N ARG A 88 0.92 -28.12 -4.00
CA ARG A 88 1.69 -26.89 -4.08
C ARG A 88 0.90 -25.77 -3.40
N ILE A 89 1.61 -24.78 -2.86
CA ILE A 89 0.97 -23.60 -2.27
C ILE A 89 0.39 -22.73 -3.39
N GLU A 90 -0.94 -22.63 -3.43
CA GLU A 90 -1.67 -21.77 -4.36
C GLU A 90 -2.20 -20.53 -3.65
N VAL A 91 -2.15 -19.39 -4.34
CA VAL A 91 -2.68 -18.13 -3.83
C VAL A 91 -3.71 -17.62 -4.82
N THR A 92 -4.97 -17.57 -4.39
CA THR A 92 -6.08 -17.01 -5.14
C THR A 92 -6.49 -15.68 -4.52
N HIS A 93 -6.73 -14.69 -5.37
CA HIS A 93 -7.17 -13.36 -4.96
C HIS A 93 -8.29 -12.93 -5.91
N THR A 94 -9.43 -12.57 -5.33
CA THR A 94 -10.59 -12.11 -6.09
C THR A 94 -10.85 -10.65 -5.70
N PRO A 95 -10.22 -9.68 -6.39
CA PRO A 95 -10.44 -8.27 -6.11
C PRO A 95 -11.86 -7.87 -6.50
N SER A 96 -12.51 -7.09 -5.65
CA SER A 96 -13.79 -6.46 -5.97
C SER A 96 -13.59 -5.15 -6.76
N PRO A 97 -14.61 -4.65 -7.51
CA PRO A 97 -14.55 -3.32 -8.12
C PRO A 97 -14.12 -2.20 -7.16
N LEU A 98 -14.63 -2.19 -5.93
CA LEU A 98 -14.19 -1.24 -4.89
C LEU A 98 -12.72 -1.43 -4.51
N ALA A 99 -12.22 -2.67 -4.43
CA ALA A 99 -10.80 -2.93 -4.19
C ALA A 99 -9.92 -2.43 -5.35
N ILE A 100 -10.38 -2.55 -6.60
CA ILE A 100 -9.67 -1.98 -7.77
C ILE A 100 -9.58 -0.46 -7.69
N ASN A 101 -10.66 0.21 -7.25
CA ASN A 101 -10.64 1.66 -7.03
C ASN A 101 -9.65 2.07 -5.93
N VAL A 102 -9.54 1.28 -4.85
CA VAL A 102 -8.50 1.47 -3.82
C VAL A 102 -7.11 1.38 -4.44
N LEU A 103 -6.84 0.34 -5.25
CA LEU A 103 -5.54 0.14 -5.90
C LEU A 103 -5.18 1.30 -6.84
N ALA A 104 -6.15 1.77 -7.63
CA ALA A 104 -5.96 2.93 -8.50
C ALA A 104 -5.59 4.19 -7.70
N ALA A 105 -6.28 4.46 -6.58
CA ALA A 105 -5.99 5.59 -5.70
C ALA A 105 -4.61 5.48 -5.03
N ILE A 106 -4.20 4.27 -4.62
CA ILE A 106 -2.86 4.02 -4.06
C ILE A 106 -1.75 4.38 -5.06
N ASN A 107 -1.96 4.16 -6.35
CA ASN A 107 -0.97 4.44 -7.38
C ASN A 107 -0.89 5.92 -7.80
N ASP A 108 -1.92 6.72 -7.51
CA ASP A 108 -1.89 8.17 -7.77
C ASP A 108 -1.22 8.93 -6.61
N PHE A 109 -0.17 9.70 -6.94
CA PHE A 109 0.58 10.51 -5.99
C PHE A 109 -0.24 11.69 -5.42
N ASN A 110 -1.22 12.17 -6.17
CA ASN A 110 -2.08 13.29 -5.78
C ASN A 110 -3.36 12.84 -5.07
N SER A 111 -3.65 11.53 -5.08
CA SER A 111 -4.79 10.95 -4.37
C SER A 111 -4.53 10.78 -2.87
N PRO A 112 -5.61 10.67 -2.06
CA PRO A 112 -5.52 10.32 -0.65
C PRO A 112 -4.76 9.01 -0.45
N LEU A 113 -4.01 8.91 0.65
CA LEU A 113 -3.37 7.67 1.03
C LEU A 113 -4.38 6.69 1.63
N PHE A 114 -4.26 5.44 1.23
CA PHE A 114 -4.95 4.33 1.88
C PHE A 114 -4.33 3.97 3.24
N LEU A 115 -3.01 4.07 3.35
CA LEU A 115 -2.23 3.66 4.51
C LEU A 115 -1.13 4.68 4.82
N ILE A 116 -0.93 4.94 6.10
CA ILE A 116 0.24 5.64 6.65
C ILE A 116 1.06 4.62 7.45
N THR A 117 2.29 4.40 6.99
CA THR A 117 3.35 3.70 7.74
C THR A 117 4.58 4.60 7.80
N LYS A 118 5.52 4.31 8.72
CA LYS A 118 6.74 5.12 8.91
C LYS A 118 7.48 5.45 7.62
N ASP A 119 7.58 4.49 6.69
CA ASP A 119 8.33 4.66 5.43
C ASP A 119 7.54 5.36 4.32
N LEU A 120 6.22 5.17 4.27
CA LEU A 120 5.39 5.57 3.13
C LEU A 120 5.10 7.07 3.12
N HIS A 121 4.90 7.67 4.30
CA HIS A 121 4.54 9.08 4.40
C HIS A 121 5.72 10.02 4.11
N THR A 122 6.96 9.67 4.52
CA THR A 122 8.17 10.47 4.23
C THR A 122 8.36 10.71 2.73
N ARG A 123 8.06 9.70 1.89
CA ARG A 123 8.19 9.81 0.42
C ARG A 123 7.18 10.76 -0.21
N ARG A 124 5.94 10.80 0.31
CA ARG A 124 4.87 11.67 -0.24
C ARG A 124 4.89 13.07 0.36
N LEU A 125 5.37 13.23 1.60
CA LEU A 125 5.55 14.53 2.26
C LEU A 125 6.58 15.40 1.53
N ALA A 126 7.66 14.82 1.00
CA ALA A 126 8.68 15.56 0.26
C ALA A 126 8.14 16.30 -0.99
N LYS A 127 6.94 15.96 -1.46
CA LYS A 127 6.27 16.59 -2.62
C LYS A 127 5.06 17.43 -2.25
N PHE A 128 4.70 17.50 -0.97
CA PHE A 128 3.51 18.21 -0.53
C PHE A 128 3.86 19.61 -0.06
N ASP A 129 3.39 20.62 -0.79
CA ASP A 129 3.57 22.02 -0.42
C ASP A 129 2.42 22.50 0.47
N LEU A 130 2.64 22.44 1.79
CA LEU A 130 1.70 22.97 2.79
C LEU A 130 1.47 24.50 2.66
N ARG A 131 2.28 25.24 1.89
CA ARG A 131 2.14 26.71 1.73
C ARG A 131 0.87 27.07 0.96
N SER A 132 0.72 26.47 -0.21
CA SER A 132 -0.34 26.80 -1.17
C SER A 132 -1.70 26.24 -0.77
N ASP A 133 -1.71 25.22 0.09
CA ASP A 133 -2.89 24.41 0.38
C ASP A 133 -3.55 24.71 1.74
N THR A 134 -3.02 25.68 2.49
CA THR A 134 -3.55 26.13 3.80
C THR A 134 -5.01 26.57 3.74
N GLN A 135 -5.46 27.11 2.61
CA GLN A 135 -6.84 27.58 2.42
C GLN A 135 -7.87 26.47 2.64
N HIS A 136 -7.52 25.21 2.36
CA HIS A 136 -8.40 24.06 2.50
C HIS A 136 -8.53 23.54 3.95
N LEU A 137 -7.65 23.98 4.86
CA LEU A 137 -7.74 23.60 6.27
C LEU A 137 -8.98 24.23 6.93
N PRO A 138 -9.68 23.48 7.81
CA PRO A 138 -10.71 24.03 8.68
C PRO A 138 -10.19 25.20 9.55
N ASP A 139 -11.07 26.11 9.93
CA ASP A 139 -10.69 27.28 10.73
C ASP A 139 -10.19 26.91 12.13
N ASN A 140 -10.77 25.89 12.76
CA ASN A 140 -10.33 25.37 14.05
C ASN A 140 -8.88 24.87 14.01
N ILE A 141 -8.47 24.20 12.92
CA ILE A 141 -7.08 23.80 12.71
C ILE A 141 -6.17 25.01 12.46
N LYS A 142 -6.63 25.99 11.66
CA LYS A 142 -5.85 27.21 11.35
C LYS A 142 -5.63 28.10 12.58
N SER A 143 -6.58 28.15 13.50
CA SER A 143 -6.49 28.96 14.72
C SER A 143 -5.63 28.32 15.81
N HIS A 144 -5.29 27.04 15.69
CA HIS A 144 -4.55 26.33 16.72
C HIS A 144 -3.09 26.82 16.79
N GLU A 145 -2.56 27.03 18.00
CA GLU A 145 -1.20 27.56 18.20
C GLU A 145 -0.13 26.64 17.58
N LEU A 146 -0.27 25.32 17.78
CA LEU A 146 0.62 24.32 17.18
C LEU A 146 0.66 24.34 15.65
N TRP A 147 -0.43 24.73 14.98
CA TRP A 147 -0.42 24.88 13.53
C TRP A 147 0.54 26.00 13.09
N SER A 148 0.56 27.12 13.81
CA SER A 148 1.47 28.23 13.51
C SER A 148 2.94 27.80 13.64
N ASN A 149 3.25 27.02 14.69
CA ASN A 149 4.60 26.50 14.92
C ASN A 149 5.01 25.44 13.87
N LEU A 150 4.14 24.47 13.61
CA LEU A 150 4.36 23.42 12.61
C LEU A 150 4.50 24.00 11.20
N ARG A 151 3.68 25.00 10.86
CA ARG A 151 3.79 25.72 9.60
C ARG A 151 5.22 26.22 9.45
N ASN A 152 5.76 26.96 10.42
CA ASN A 152 7.12 27.48 10.31
C ASN A 152 8.20 26.39 10.16
N ILE A 153 8.06 25.25 10.86
CA ILE A 153 9.00 24.11 10.78
C ILE A 153 8.92 23.41 9.42
N VAL A 154 7.72 23.06 8.95
CA VAL A 154 7.51 22.39 7.67
C VAL A 154 7.91 23.30 6.50
N LEU A 155 7.70 24.61 6.64
CA LEU A 155 8.16 25.61 5.69
C LEU A 155 9.69 25.67 5.59
N ALA A 156 10.39 25.52 6.72
CA ALA A 156 11.84 25.62 6.77
C ALA A 156 12.52 24.35 6.22
N ASN A 157 11.97 23.16 6.48
CA ASN A 157 12.59 21.92 6.04
C ASN A 157 11.62 20.71 6.03
N PRO A 158 11.08 20.30 4.87
CA PRO A 158 10.07 19.23 4.79
C PRO A 158 10.60 17.83 5.16
N ASN A 159 11.93 17.68 5.32
CA ASN A 159 12.60 16.43 5.70
C ASN A 159 13.17 16.44 7.13
N MET A 160 12.96 17.50 7.92
CA MET A 160 13.42 17.56 9.32
C MET A 160 12.23 17.76 10.26
N GLY A 161 12.17 16.89 11.27
CA GLY A 161 11.17 16.88 12.33
C GLY A 161 11.23 15.55 13.08
N SER A 162 10.80 15.55 14.34
CA SER A 162 10.56 14.33 15.11
C SER A 162 9.52 13.44 14.42
N GLY A 163 9.50 12.14 14.75
CA GLY A 163 8.51 11.21 14.17
C GLY A 163 7.05 11.66 14.41
N GLY A 164 6.77 12.32 15.54
CA GLY A 164 5.45 12.88 15.84
C GLY A 164 5.07 14.05 14.93
N GLU A 165 5.99 14.98 14.67
CA GLU A 165 5.75 16.10 13.75
C GLU A 165 5.53 15.62 12.31
N GLN A 166 6.28 14.61 11.88
CA GLN A 166 6.09 13.99 10.56
C GLN A 166 4.71 13.33 10.43
N MET A 167 4.23 12.66 11.48
CA MET A 167 2.88 12.10 11.52
C MET A 167 1.81 13.20 11.40
N ILE A 168 1.93 14.29 12.18
CA ILE A 168 0.97 15.40 12.12
C ILE A 168 0.96 16.04 10.73
N ALA A 169 2.13 16.27 10.12
CA ALA A 169 2.23 16.78 8.75
C ALA A 169 1.57 15.83 7.73
N ALA A 170 1.74 14.51 7.90
CA ALA A 170 1.07 13.51 7.06
C ALA A 170 -0.45 13.55 7.20
N LEU A 171 -0.96 13.70 8.43
CA LEU A 171 -2.40 13.84 8.68
C LEU A 171 -2.97 15.13 8.07
N LEU A 172 -2.27 16.26 8.19
CA LEU A 172 -2.67 17.52 7.58
C LEU A 172 -2.70 17.42 6.05
N ARG A 173 -1.71 16.75 5.45
CA ARG A 173 -1.73 16.43 4.01
C ARG A 173 -2.98 15.65 3.65
N GLU A 174 -3.26 14.57 4.37
CA GLU A 174 -4.42 13.74 4.09
C GLU A 174 -5.72 14.53 4.18
N LEU A 175 -5.87 15.36 5.22
CA LEU A 175 -7.03 16.22 5.36
C LEU A 175 -7.24 17.12 4.13
N VAL A 176 -6.18 17.79 3.67
CA VAL A 176 -6.27 18.68 2.50
C VAL A 176 -6.55 17.90 1.21
N VAL A 177 -5.80 16.83 0.95
CA VAL A 177 -5.95 16.03 -0.28
C VAL A 177 -7.35 15.41 -0.36
N ARG A 178 -7.88 14.94 0.76
CA ARG A 178 -9.25 14.37 0.83
C ARG A 178 -10.31 15.43 0.56
N LYS A 179 -10.16 16.63 1.11
CA LYS A 179 -11.05 17.75 0.79
C LYS A 179 -11.01 18.16 -0.68
N LYS A 180 -9.81 18.21 -1.29
CA LYS A 180 -9.64 18.63 -2.69
C LYS A 180 -10.17 17.59 -3.67
N SER A 181 -9.88 16.32 -3.43
CA SER A 181 -10.26 15.23 -4.34
C SER A 181 -11.71 14.78 -4.17
N GLY A 182 -12.32 14.97 -3.00
CA GLY A 182 -13.63 14.43 -2.68
C GLY A 182 -13.66 12.89 -2.55
N LEU A 183 -12.49 12.23 -2.61
CA LEU A 183 -12.39 10.77 -2.55
C LEU A 183 -12.44 10.29 -1.09
N ALA A 184 -13.49 9.55 -0.76
CA ALA A 184 -13.72 8.97 0.57
C ALA A 184 -13.08 7.58 0.71
N LEU A 185 -11.76 7.49 0.54
CA LEU A 185 -10.96 6.26 0.72
C LEU A 185 -10.72 5.98 2.22
N PRO A 186 -10.79 4.76 2.77
CA PRO A 186 -10.41 4.53 4.16
C PRO A 186 -8.95 4.94 4.43
N LEU A 187 -8.67 5.51 5.60
CA LEU A 187 -7.32 5.81 6.06
C LEU A 187 -6.91 4.82 7.15
N LEU A 188 -5.95 3.96 6.84
CA LEU A 188 -5.29 3.08 7.80
C LEU A 188 -4.03 3.76 8.35
N ILE A 189 -3.82 3.72 9.66
CA ILE A 189 -2.60 4.24 10.29
C ILE A 189 -2.01 3.17 11.18
N ASP A 190 -0.93 2.54 10.71
CA ASP A 190 -0.22 1.53 11.49
C ASP A 190 0.80 2.18 12.43
N GLU A 191 1.06 1.53 13.56
CA GLU A 191 1.96 2.04 14.61
C GLU A 191 1.65 3.48 15.05
N PHE A 192 0.36 3.80 15.22
CA PHE A 192 -0.05 5.13 15.64
C PHE A 192 0.32 5.40 17.11
N GLU A 193 1.06 6.48 17.31
CA GLU A 193 1.54 6.95 18.61
C GLU A 193 1.09 8.39 18.84
N LEU A 194 0.32 8.60 19.90
CA LEU A 194 -0.04 9.91 20.42
C LEU A 194 1.07 10.46 21.30
N SER A 195 1.21 11.79 21.23
CA SER A 195 2.03 12.53 22.17
C SER A 195 1.48 12.40 23.59
N ARG A 196 2.38 12.44 24.58
CA ARG A 196 2.01 12.62 25.98
C ARG A 196 1.74 14.07 26.34
N ASP A 197 2.15 15.01 25.49
CA ASP A 197 1.77 16.40 25.58
C ASP A 197 0.29 16.54 25.19
N ASP A 198 -0.51 17.06 26.11
CA ASP A 198 -1.96 17.17 25.96
C ASP A 198 -2.33 18.08 24.76
N GLY A 199 -1.62 19.19 24.56
CA GLY A 199 -1.88 20.11 23.45
C GLY A 199 -1.61 19.47 22.09
N VAL A 200 -0.49 18.74 21.96
CA VAL A 200 -0.16 18.00 20.73
C VAL A 200 -1.13 16.84 20.49
N ARG A 201 -1.53 16.15 21.56
CA ARG A 201 -2.50 15.05 21.48
C ARG A 201 -3.86 15.55 21.01
N ASP A 202 -4.37 16.61 21.62
CA ASP A 202 -5.69 17.18 21.31
C ASP A 202 -5.72 17.70 19.87
N PHE A 203 -4.67 18.42 19.44
CA PHE A 203 -4.54 18.87 18.06
C PHE A 203 -4.50 17.70 17.05
N THR A 204 -3.77 16.63 17.38
CA THR A 204 -3.72 15.43 16.53
C THR A 204 -5.11 14.78 16.40
N MET A 205 -5.83 14.68 17.51
CA MET A 205 -7.19 14.13 17.53
C MET A 205 -8.20 15.02 16.78
N GLU A 206 -8.02 16.34 16.83
CA GLU A 206 -8.83 17.28 16.08
C GLU A 206 -8.65 17.09 14.56
N ILE A 207 -7.41 16.94 14.08
CA ILE A 207 -7.13 16.64 12.67
C ILE A 207 -7.77 15.31 12.27
N LEU A 208 -7.61 14.26 13.08
CA LEU A 208 -8.21 12.94 12.81
C LEU A 208 -9.74 13.00 12.77
N THR A 209 -10.34 13.83 13.62
CA THR A 209 -11.79 14.06 13.64
C THR A 209 -12.26 14.76 12.36
N GLU A 210 -11.51 15.75 11.88
CA GLU A 210 -11.78 16.40 10.59
C GLU A 210 -11.64 15.44 9.41
N ILE A 211 -10.63 14.56 9.42
CA ILE A 211 -10.50 13.49 8.40
C ILE A 211 -11.68 12.51 8.48
N ALA A 212 -12.10 12.15 9.70
CA ALA A 212 -13.20 11.22 9.93
C ALA A 212 -14.55 11.70 9.37
N LYS A 213 -14.75 13.03 9.26
CA LYS A 213 -15.91 13.63 8.57
C LYS A 213 -15.92 13.37 7.07
N LEU A 214 -14.75 13.14 6.46
CA LEU A 214 -14.59 12.94 5.01
C LEU A 214 -14.50 11.46 4.63
N SER A 215 -13.95 10.64 5.52
CA SER A 215 -13.62 9.24 5.26
C SER A 215 -13.39 8.47 6.55
N GLN A 216 -13.60 7.16 6.54
CA GLN A 216 -13.27 6.31 7.69
C GLN A 216 -11.78 6.39 8.04
N VAL A 217 -11.48 6.43 9.34
CA VAL A 217 -10.12 6.34 9.89
C VAL A 217 -10.01 5.07 10.74
N ILE A 218 -8.96 4.29 10.56
CA ILE A 218 -8.66 3.10 11.35
C ILE A 218 -7.23 3.21 11.88
N LEU A 219 -7.11 3.33 13.20
CA LEU A 219 -5.85 3.53 13.91
C LEU A 219 -5.42 2.23 14.58
N PHE A 220 -4.15 1.86 14.46
CA PHE A 220 -3.57 0.73 15.17
C PHE A 220 -2.56 1.25 16.20
N SER A 221 -2.87 1.12 17.48
CA SER A 221 -2.04 1.68 18.57
C SER A 221 -1.82 0.71 19.72
N HIS A 222 -0.73 0.89 20.45
CA HIS A 222 -0.47 0.19 21.71
C HIS A 222 -0.81 1.06 22.94
N GLN A 223 -1.04 2.36 22.77
CA GLN A 223 -1.23 3.33 23.86
C GLN A 223 -2.71 3.41 24.29
N LYS A 224 -3.19 2.35 24.93
CA LYS A 224 -4.58 2.22 25.38
C LYS A 224 -5.07 3.39 26.25
N ASP A 225 -4.18 3.95 27.05
CA ASP A 225 -4.52 4.94 28.10
C ASP A 225 -4.63 6.37 27.58
N LEU A 226 -4.06 6.65 26.40
CA LEU A 226 -4.06 7.99 25.79
C LEU A 226 -5.20 8.18 24.78
N LEU A 227 -5.96 7.11 24.49
CA LEU A 227 -6.98 7.11 23.44
C LEU A 227 -8.37 7.41 24.04
N PRO A 228 -9.22 8.19 23.34
CA PRO A 228 -10.55 8.51 23.84
C PRO A 228 -11.44 7.27 24.01
N GLN A 229 -12.21 7.23 25.11
CA GLN A 229 -13.06 6.07 25.44
C GLN A 229 -14.33 5.96 24.57
N GLN A 230 -14.81 7.06 23.98
CA GLN A 230 -16.08 7.12 23.24
C GLN A 230 -15.96 6.76 21.74
N ILE A 231 -14.82 6.20 21.32
CA ILE A 231 -14.55 5.83 19.93
C ILE A 231 -14.70 4.31 19.75
N ASN A 232 -15.14 3.86 18.57
CA ASN A 232 -15.24 2.41 18.30
C ASN A 232 -13.87 1.75 18.51
N ARG A 233 -13.79 0.87 19.51
CA ARG A 233 -12.53 0.26 19.95
C ARG A 233 -12.57 -1.24 19.77
N ILE A 234 -11.57 -1.76 19.08
CA ILE A 234 -11.33 -3.18 18.86
C ILE A 234 -10.11 -3.55 19.69
N GLU A 235 -10.28 -4.41 20.69
CA GLU A 235 -9.18 -4.86 21.52
C GLU A 235 -8.63 -6.19 21.03
N LEU A 236 -7.33 -6.20 20.73
CA LEU A 236 -6.59 -7.40 20.39
C LEU A 236 -5.91 -7.93 21.65
N PHE A 237 -6.26 -9.16 21.99
CA PHE A 237 -5.57 -9.94 23.01
C PHE A 237 -4.32 -10.56 22.43
N ARG A 238 -3.36 -10.93 23.29
CA ARG A 238 -2.16 -11.63 22.81
C ARG A 238 -2.60 -12.96 22.21
N PRO A 239 -2.34 -13.20 20.92
CA PRO A 239 -2.67 -14.46 20.28
C PRO A 239 -1.77 -15.56 20.85
N ASP A 240 -2.25 -16.80 20.74
CA ASP A 240 -1.49 -17.96 21.17
C ASP A 240 -0.23 -18.12 20.30
N HIS A 241 0.95 -18.04 20.92
CA HIS A 241 2.24 -18.01 20.23
C HIS A 241 2.57 -19.32 19.48
N HIS A 242 1.77 -20.37 19.70
CA HIS A 242 1.92 -21.65 19.02
C HIS A 242 1.36 -21.66 17.60
N ILE A 243 0.52 -20.69 17.22
CA ILE A 243 -0.06 -20.64 15.88
C ILE A 243 0.94 -19.99 14.92
N ARG A 244 1.49 -20.81 14.01
CA ARG A 244 2.24 -20.34 12.85
C ARG A 244 1.39 -20.55 11.61
N SER A 245 0.70 -19.50 11.17
CA SER A 245 -0.13 -19.53 9.96
C SER A 245 0.69 -19.68 8.68
N LEU A 246 0.12 -20.32 7.65
CA LEU A 246 0.71 -20.49 6.32
C LEU A 246 0.94 -19.14 5.62
N ALA A 247 0.05 -18.18 5.80
CA ALA A 247 0.20 -16.83 5.28
C ALA A 247 0.21 -15.78 6.40
N GLY A 248 0.94 -14.70 6.17
CA GLY A 248 0.88 -13.49 6.99
C GLY A 248 1.27 -12.28 6.17
N TYR A 249 1.02 -11.09 6.71
CA TYR A 249 1.36 -9.84 6.03
C TYR A 249 2.87 -9.69 5.82
N ASN A 250 3.25 -9.25 4.62
CA ASN A 250 4.62 -8.90 4.27
C ASN A 250 4.93 -7.46 4.68
N TYR A 251 5.59 -7.28 5.83
CA TYR A 251 5.97 -5.97 6.35
C TYR A 251 6.89 -5.16 5.42
N GLN A 252 7.59 -5.82 4.49
CA GLN A 252 8.51 -5.17 3.55
C GLN A 252 7.80 -4.61 2.32
N LEU A 253 6.47 -4.69 2.26
CA LEU A 253 5.67 -4.26 1.10
C LEU A 253 5.95 -2.80 0.70
N PHE A 254 6.01 -1.91 1.70
CA PHE A 254 6.20 -0.47 1.52
C PHE A 254 7.59 0.02 1.92
N SER A 255 8.43 -0.87 2.49
CA SER A 255 9.79 -0.51 2.85
C SER A 255 10.55 -0.06 1.61
N PRO A 256 11.45 0.94 1.74
CA PRO A 256 12.43 1.19 0.72
C PRO A 256 13.21 -0.09 0.51
N ARG A 257 12.98 -0.77 -0.61
CA ARG A 257 14.03 -1.63 -1.14
C ARG A 257 15.22 -0.71 -1.26
N ASN A 258 16.26 -0.94 -0.47
CA ASN A 258 17.57 -0.41 -0.73
C ASN A 258 17.90 -0.88 -2.13
N ILE A 259 17.54 -0.06 -3.11
CA ILE A 259 18.17 -0.08 -4.40
C ILE A 259 19.57 0.36 -4.03
N VAL A 260 20.40 -0.60 -3.65
CA VAL A 260 21.82 -0.49 -3.93
C VAL A 260 21.79 -0.13 -5.41
N ARG A 261 22.03 1.15 -5.71
CA ARG A 261 22.53 1.54 -7.00
C ARG A 261 23.90 0.87 -7.06
N THR A 262 23.91 -0.45 -7.22
CA THR A 262 24.96 -1.04 -8.01
C THR A 262 24.87 -0.22 -9.26
N ARG A 263 25.91 0.58 -9.53
CA ARG A 263 26.33 0.78 -10.91
C ARG A 263 26.44 -0.64 -11.46
N SER A 264 25.31 -1.21 -11.91
CA SER A 264 25.34 -2.43 -12.64
C SER A 264 26.14 -2.04 -13.86
N ASP A 265 27.27 -2.69 -14.06
CA ASP A 265 27.92 -2.64 -15.36
C ASP A 265 26.82 -2.75 -16.43
N PRO A 266 26.87 -1.90 -17.48
CA PRO A 266 25.85 -1.93 -18.50
C PRO A 266 25.66 -3.38 -18.95
N LEU A 267 24.40 -3.85 -18.89
CA LEU A 267 24.05 -5.21 -19.27
C LEU A 267 24.64 -5.49 -20.66
N LYS A 268 25.67 -6.32 -20.72
CA LYS A 268 26.26 -6.75 -21.98
C LYS A 268 25.31 -7.76 -22.62
N LEU A 269 24.40 -7.27 -23.45
CA LEU A 269 23.47 -8.09 -24.20
C LEU A 269 24.17 -8.59 -25.47
N ILE A 270 24.62 -9.84 -25.43
CA ILE A 270 25.28 -10.50 -26.56
C ILE A 270 24.29 -11.46 -27.20
N LYS A 271 24.00 -11.29 -28.50
CA LYS A 271 23.12 -12.19 -29.24
C LYS A 271 23.61 -13.64 -29.15
N GLY A 272 22.68 -14.56 -28.89
CA GLY A 272 22.94 -15.98 -28.72
C GLY A 272 23.34 -16.37 -27.29
N ALA A 273 23.73 -15.42 -26.43
CA ALA A 273 24.04 -15.69 -25.03
C ALA A 273 22.76 -15.85 -24.19
N LYS A 274 22.91 -16.40 -22.99
CA LYS A 274 21.82 -16.56 -22.03
C LYS A 274 21.63 -15.26 -21.24
N PHE A 275 20.40 -14.78 -21.16
CA PHE A 275 20.02 -13.62 -20.37
C PHE A 275 20.16 -13.93 -18.87
N PRO A 276 20.78 -13.03 -18.07
CA PRO A 276 21.19 -13.34 -16.71
C PRO A 276 20.01 -13.48 -15.74
N TYR A 277 18.90 -12.78 -15.99
CA TYR A 277 17.75 -12.77 -15.09
C TYR A 277 16.68 -13.79 -15.50
N HIS A 278 15.87 -14.22 -14.53
CA HIS A 278 14.65 -15.00 -14.76
C HIS A 278 13.43 -14.08 -14.79
N GLU A 279 12.38 -14.50 -15.49
CA GLU A 279 11.08 -13.85 -15.39
C GLU A 279 10.62 -13.80 -13.93
N ASN A 280 10.14 -12.63 -13.56
CA ASN A 280 9.57 -12.36 -12.26
C ASN A 280 8.68 -11.10 -12.35
N ARG A 281 8.08 -10.72 -11.23
CA ARG A 281 7.16 -9.58 -11.16
C ARG A 281 7.73 -8.22 -11.57
N GLY A 282 9.04 -8.08 -11.74
CA GLY A 282 9.69 -6.87 -12.25
C GLY A 282 10.45 -7.08 -13.56
N CYS A 283 10.42 -8.27 -14.14
CA CYS A 283 11.15 -8.62 -15.35
C CYS A 283 10.30 -9.57 -16.20
N GLU A 284 9.81 -9.08 -17.34
CA GLU A 284 9.14 -9.87 -18.36
C GLU A 284 10.11 -10.12 -19.52
N LEU A 285 10.20 -11.35 -20.01
CA LEU A 285 10.95 -11.71 -21.20
C LEU A 285 9.96 -11.96 -22.33
N LYS A 286 10.25 -11.46 -23.54
CA LYS A 286 9.45 -11.80 -24.72
C LYS A 286 10.31 -12.01 -25.95
N GLU A 287 10.08 -13.13 -26.61
CA GLU A 287 10.54 -13.34 -27.98
C GLU A 287 9.60 -12.63 -28.95
N VAL A 288 10.16 -11.79 -29.81
CA VAL A 288 9.38 -11.16 -30.89
C VAL A 288 9.38 -12.11 -32.08
N LYS A 289 8.25 -12.77 -32.32
CA LYS A 289 8.05 -13.72 -33.41
C LYS A 289 7.37 -13.03 -34.60
N GLY A 290 7.78 -13.38 -35.82
CA GLY A 290 7.18 -12.87 -37.06
C GLY A 290 8.04 -11.83 -37.80
N SER A 291 7.59 -11.45 -39.00
CA SER A 291 8.32 -10.54 -39.90
C SER A 291 8.12 -9.05 -39.61
N ASN A 292 7.18 -8.68 -38.74
CA ASN A 292 6.92 -7.30 -38.33
C ASN A 292 7.05 -7.15 -36.80
N PRO A 293 8.27 -6.85 -36.31
CA PRO A 293 8.52 -6.77 -34.88
C PRO A 293 7.83 -5.60 -34.18
N LEU A 294 7.72 -4.45 -34.84
CA LEU A 294 7.06 -3.26 -34.25
C LEU A 294 5.59 -3.52 -33.95
N SER A 295 4.87 -4.14 -34.89
CA SER A 295 3.45 -4.46 -34.70
C SER A 295 3.26 -5.49 -33.59
N SER A 296 4.15 -6.48 -33.51
CA SER A 296 4.13 -7.51 -32.47
C SER A 296 4.36 -6.92 -31.08
N ILE A 297 5.28 -5.96 -30.95
CA ILE A 297 5.52 -5.23 -29.70
C ILE A 297 4.29 -4.37 -29.35
N LYS A 298 3.77 -3.58 -30.30
CA LYS A 298 2.59 -2.71 -30.08
C LYS A 298 1.37 -3.49 -29.60
N ALA A 299 1.13 -4.68 -30.14
CA ALA A 299 -0.02 -5.51 -29.76
C ALA A 299 0.02 -5.98 -28.30
N LEU A 300 1.21 -6.05 -27.69
CA LEU A 300 1.42 -6.65 -26.38
C LEU A 300 1.87 -5.66 -25.31
N VAL A 301 2.52 -4.56 -25.70
CA VAL A 301 3.13 -3.60 -24.77
C VAL A 301 2.11 -3.04 -23.77
N ASP A 302 0.88 -2.75 -24.23
CA ASP A 302 -0.17 -2.20 -23.38
C ASP A 302 -0.57 -3.17 -22.28
N GLN A 303 -0.70 -4.47 -22.59
CA GLN A 303 -1.07 -5.50 -21.61
C GLN A 303 -0.03 -5.59 -20.48
N TYR A 304 1.26 -5.64 -20.83
CA TYR A 304 2.33 -5.75 -19.83
C TYR A 304 2.54 -4.44 -19.07
N ALA A 305 2.45 -3.29 -19.75
CA ALA A 305 2.55 -1.98 -19.11
C ALA A 305 1.42 -1.79 -18.08
N VAL A 306 0.18 -2.11 -18.46
CA VAL A 306 -0.99 -2.06 -17.56
C VAL A 306 -0.82 -3.03 -16.40
N ALA A 307 -0.33 -4.25 -16.63
CA ALA A 307 -0.08 -5.21 -15.55
C ALA A 307 0.97 -4.71 -14.54
N PHE A 308 2.07 -4.10 -15.01
CA PHE A 308 3.07 -3.52 -14.12
C PHE A 308 2.55 -2.31 -13.34
N LEU A 309 1.79 -1.43 -14.00
CA LEU A 309 1.20 -0.25 -13.36
C LEU A 309 0.14 -0.62 -12.32
N ASN A 310 -0.59 -1.72 -12.55
CA ASN A 310 -1.65 -2.19 -11.66
C ASN A 310 -1.17 -3.21 -10.60
N ALA A 311 0.14 -3.40 -10.43
CA ALA A 311 0.69 -4.38 -9.49
C ALA A 311 0.42 -4.08 -7.99
N GLY A 312 -0.22 -2.93 -7.68
CA GLY A 312 -0.65 -2.55 -6.33
C GLY A 312 0.48 -2.17 -5.36
N VAL A 313 1.73 -2.14 -5.85
CA VAL A 313 2.93 -1.80 -5.08
C VAL A 313 3.86 -0.93 -5.93
N PRO A 314 4.59 0.04 -5.35
CA PRO A 314 5.60 0.79 -6.09
C PRO A 314 6.76 -0.14 -6.53
N GLN A 315 6.70 -0.62 -7.77
CA GLN A 315 7.73 -1.46 -8.38
C GLN A 315 8.19 -0.91 -9.72
N LYS A 316 9.46 -1.19 -10.08
CA LYS A 316 9.95 -1.02 -11.44
C LYS A 316 9.74 -2.33 -12.19
N GLY A 317 9.05 -2.26 -13.33
CA GLY A 317 8.99 -3.34 -14.31
C GLY A 317 9.99 -3.08 -15.43
N SER A 318 10.48 -4.15 -16.06
CA SER A 318 11.25 -4.09 -17.30
C SER A 318 10.75 -5.18 -18.22
N ILE A 319 10.49 -4.82 -19.48
CA ILE A 319 10.13 -5.77 -20.53
C ILE A 319 11.33 -5.87 -21.45
N PHE A 320 11.87 -7.07 -21.62
CA PHE A 320 13.00 -7.34 -22.50
C PHE A 320 12.51 -8.02 -23.78
N TRP A 321 12.34 -7.22 -24.83
CA TRP A 321 12.00 -7.71 -26.17
C TRP A 321 13.22 -8.33 -26.86
N GLY A 322 13.05 -9.51 -27.45
CA GLY A 322 14.13 -10.26 -28.10
C GLY A 322 14.87 -11.22 -27.16
N VAL A 323 14.23 -11.66 -26.08
CA VAL A 323 14.73 -12.75 -25.22
C VAL A 323 13.73 -13.89 -25.24
N ARG A 324 14.18 -15.10 -25.54
CA ARG A 324 13.33 -16.27 -25.64
C ARG A 324 13.00 -16.86 -24.27
N ASP A 325 11.71 -17.06 -24.00
CA ASP A 325 11.22 -17.43 -22.67
C ASP A 325 11.71 -18.82 -22.23
N GLU A 326 11.76 -19.80 -23.14
CA GLU A 326 12.03 -21.20 -22.78
C GLU A 326 13.45 -21.42 -22.23
N ASP A 327 14.46 -20.78 -22.84
CA ASP A 327 15.88 -20.98 -22.49
C ASP A 327 16.62 -19.69 -22.11
N ARG A 328 15.92 -18.56 -22.10
CA ARG A 328 16.45 -17.21 -21.86
C ARG A 328 17.49 -16.77 -22.88
N ARG A 329 17.47 -17.33 -24.09
CA ARG A 329 18.45 -16.97 -25.12
C ARG A 329 18.14 -15.59 -25.68
N ILE A 330 19.15 -14.72 -25.73
CA ILE A 330 19.04 -13.40 -26.35
C ILE A 330 19.02 -13.60 -27.87
N VAL A 331 17.85 -13.46 -28.49
CA VAL A 331 17.70 -13.59 -29.95
C VAL A 331 17.80 -12.23 -30.66
N GLY A 332 17.50 -11.15 -29.91
CA GLY A 332 17.44 -9.79 -30.42
C GLY A 332 16.15 -9.51 -31.20
N VAL A 333 16.02 -8.27 -31.66
CA VAL A 333 14.94 -7.84 -32.55
C VAL A 333 15.60 -7.28 -33.81
N THR A 334 15.19 -7.77 -34.98
CA THR A 334 15.70 -7.27 -36.26
C THR A 334 14.79 -6.16 -36.74
N LEU A 335 15.28 -4.93 -36.71
CA LEU A 335 14.57 -3.76 -37.22
C LEU A 335 15.25 -3.27 -38.50
N THR A 336 14.48 -2.71 -39.42
CA THR A 336 15.04 -1.92 -40.53
C THR A 336 15.58 -0.59 -40.03
N GLU A 337 16.34 0.10 -40.87
CA GLU A 337 16.85 1.45 -40.57
C GLU A 337 15.71 2.45 -40.35
N SER A 338 14.65 2.40 -41.17
CA SER A 338 13.46 3.24 -41.00
C SER A 338 12.73 2.97 -39.68
N GLU A 339 12.67 1.71 -39.26
CA GLU A 339 12.06 1.31 -37.98
C GLU A 339 12.89 1.74 -36.77
N CYS A 340 14.21 1.83 -36.91
CA CYS A 340 15.11 2.34 -35.86
C CYS A 340 15.00 3.87 -35.67
N GLU A 341 14.82 4.62 -36.76
CA GLU A 341 14.76 6.09 -36.72
C GLU A 341 13.40 6.66 -36.32
N GLY A 342 12.37 5.82 -36.17
CA GLY A 342 11.02 6.24 -35.81
C GLY A 342 10.35 7.13 -36.86
N ARG A 343 10.79 7.07 -38.12
CA ARG A 343 10.12 7.75 -39.24
C ARG A 343 9.04 6.83 -39.81
N PRO A 344 7.81 7.33 -40.03
CA PRO A 344 6.70 6.54 -40.54
C PRO A 344 6.98 5.95 -41.92
#